data_AF-A0A0A1HPI8-F1
#
_entry.id   AF-A0A0A1HPI8-F1
#
_cell.length_a   1.000
_cell.length_b   1.000
_cell.length_c   1.000
_cell.angle_alpha   90.00
_cell.angle_beta   90.00
_cell.angle_gamma   90.00
#
_symmetry.space_group_name_H-M   'P 1'
#
loop_
_entity.id
_entity.type
_entity.pdbx_description
1 polymer ?
#
loop_
_entity_poly.entity_id
_entity_poly.type
_entity_poly.pdbx_seq_one_letter_code
_entity_poly.pdbx_strand_id
1 'polypeptide(L)'
;MFPHIDANAKFCGYEYRGAQVINGERREFKGFTTETEKGVYLANPKCANPTEIRFSEGGVDTLSTYQLASPEERQRILFIGTTGEPGPNTEGAIIALAERYKIQRFSLAYDRDQGGDSLTVKRHARLVSQFAGAQIEDVRERVGLQLGEDPNEALKRIEAMSAQREVQNSETVALAEPTTRPVAQPETQPSYDEDEATYSYRRSI
;
A
#
# COMPACT_ATOMS: atom_id res chain seq x y z
N MET A 1 13.74 -3.61 8.93
CA MET A 1 14.46 -4.74 8.29
C MET A 1 13.59 -5.24 7.17
N PHE A 2 14.13 -5.39 5.97
CA PHE A 2 13.40 -5.80 4.78
C PHE A 2 14.09 -7.04 4.20
N PRO A 3 13.48 -8.24 4.27
CA PRO A 3 14.12 -9.48 3.84
C PRO A 3 14.15 -9.60 2.31
N HIS A 4 15.29 -9.98 1.75
CA HIS A 4 15.47 -10.17 0.32
C HIS A 4 15.44 -11.64 -0.07
N ILE A 5 14.97 -11.90 -1.28
CA ILE A 5 14.97 -13.22 -1.90
C ILE A 5 15.80 -13.27 -3.19
N ASP A 6 16.40 -14.41 -3.45
CA ASP A 6 17.12 -14.71 -4.69
C ASP A 6 16.17 -15.25 -5.80
N ALA A 7 16.75 -15.65 -6.94
CA ALA A 7 16.02 -16.27 -8.06
C ALA A 7 15.25 -17.55 -7.68
N ASN A 8 15.70 -18.28 -6.67
CA ASN A 8 15.05 -19.48 -6.16
C ASN A 8 13.96 -19.19 -5.12
N ALA A 9 13.64 -17.90 -4.91
CA ALA A 9 12.79 -17.41 -3.83
C ALA A 9 13.27 -17.84 -2.43
N LYS A 10 14.59 -17.98 -2.25
CA LYS A 10 15.22 -18.25 -0.96
C LYS A 10 15.73 -16.95 -0.36
N PHE A 11 15.62 -16.85 0.96
CA PHE A 11 16.16 -15.74 1.71
C PHE A 11 17.67 -15.59 1.45
N CYS A 12 18.10 -14.39 1.08
CA CYS A 12 19.49 -14.10 0.73
C CYS A 12 20.02 -12.84 1.42
N GLY A 13 19.42 -12.40 2.54
CA GLY A 13 19.86 -11.23 3.29
C GLY A 13 18.74 -10.24 3.56
N TYR A 14 19.10 -9.10 4.14
CA TYR A 14 18.13 -8.04 4.40
C TYR A 14 18.72 -6.64 4.23
N GLU A 15 17.89 -5.73 3.77
CA GLU A 15 18.10 -4.29 3.91
C GLU A 15 17.72 -3.89 5.34
N TYR A 16 18.55 -3.07 5.97
CA TYR A 16 18.24 -2.45 7.25
C TYR A 16 18.26 -0.94 7.13
N ARG A 17 17.30 -0.31 7.80
CA ARG A 17 17.20 1.14 7.97
C ARG A 17 16.73 1.41 9.39
N GLY A 18 17.36 2.36 10.07
CA GLY A 18 17.02 2.72 11.44
C GLY A 18 17.72 4.02 11.85
N ALA A 19 17.30 4.56 12.99
CA ALA A 19 17.96 5.71 13.61
C ALA A 19 18.09 5.47 15.11
N GLN A 20 19.21 5.87 15.69
CA GLN A 20 19.45 5.81 17.12
C GLN A 20 20.04 7.13 17.60
N VAL A 21 19.60 7.61 18.76
CA VAL A 21 20.22 8.75 19.42
C VAL A 21 21.44 8.24 20.20
N ILE A 22 22.63 8.70 19.80
CA ILE A 22 23.91 8.36 20.44
C ILE A 22 24.55 9.68 20.85
N ASN A 23 24.77 9.88 22.15
CA ASN A 23 25.32 11.11 22.73
C ASN A 23 24.52 12.38 22.36
N GLY A 24 23.18 12.28 22.29
CA GLY A 24 22.31 13.40 21.93
C GLY A 24 22.20 13.69 20.42
N GLU A 25 22.99 13.00 19.59
CA GLU A 25 22.92 13.10 18.13
C GLU A 25 22.11 11.94 17.54
N ARG A 26 21.17 12.26 16.65
CA ARG A 26 20.45 11.24 15.88
C ARG A 26 21.37 10.71 14.77
N ARG A 27 21.78 9.45 14.91
CA ARG A 27 22.53 8.72 13.88
C ARG A 27 21.61 7.80 13.10
N GLU A 28 21.69 7.86 11.78
CA GLU A 28 20.95 6.99 10.89
C GLU A 28 21.83 5.85 10.40
N PHE A 29 21.28 4.64 10.39
CA PHE A 29 21.92 3.42 9.92
C PHE A 29 21.13 2.94 8.71
N LYS A 30 21.81 2.77 7.59
CA LYS A 30 21.27 2.14 6.40
C LYS A 30 22.30 1.22 5.78
N GLY A 31 21.86 0.09 5.25
CA GLY A 31 22.74 -0.85 4.58
C GLY A 31 22.08 -2.16 4.23
N PHE A 32 22.91 -3.09 3.79
CA PHE A 32 22.55 -4.46 3.48
C PHE A 32 23.48 -5.40 4.25
N THR A 33 23.04 -6.61 4.58
CA THR A 33 23.88 -7.61 5.25
C THR A 33 25.16 -7.87 4.47
N THR A 34 26.31 -7.78 5.15
CA THR A 34 27.65 -7.75 4.52
C THR A 34 28.15 -9.07 3.96
N GLU A 35 27.43 -10.19 4.18
CA GLU A 35 27.85 -11.52 3.75
C GLU A 35 27.00 -12.10 2.61
N THR A 36 26.05 -11.33 2.08
CA THR A 36 25.12 -11.83 1.06
C THR A 36 24.96 -10.86 -0.10
N GLU A 37 24.73 -11.40 -1.31
CA GLU A 37 24.42 -10.58 -2.48
C GLU A 37 22.97 -10.12 -2.43
N LYS A 38 22.73 -8.84 -2.77
CA LYS A 38 21.39 -8.26 -2.80
C LYS A 38 20.46 -9.04 -3.74
N GLY A 39 19.42 -9.65 -3.19
CA GLY A 39 18.26 -10.11 -3.95
C GLY A 39 17.22 -8.98 -4.10
N VAL A 40 15.95 -9.33 -4.14
CA VAL A 40 14.82 -8.37 -4.14
C VAL A 40 14.03 -8.42 -2.84
N TYR A 41 13.61 -7.26 -2.33
CA TYR A 41 12.56 -7.19 -1.30
C TYR A 41 11.18 -7.29 -1.94
N LEU A 42 10.28 -8.06 -1.34
CA LEU A 42 8.86 -8.13 -1.71
C LEU A 42 7.99 -7.62 -0.57
N ALA A 43 7.19 -6.57 -0.80
CA ALA A 43 6.24 -6.10 0.21
C ALA A 43 5.03 -7.05 0.36
N ASN A 44 4.68 -7.80 -0.69
CA ASN A 44 3.53 -8.69 -0.73
C ASN A 44 3.86 -10.08 -1.31
N PRO A 45 4.72 -10.89 -0.65
CA PRO A 45 5.19 -12.18 -1.17
C PRO A 45 4.08 -13.24 -1.35
N LYS A 46 2.87 -12.99 -0.83
CA LYS A 46 1.70 -13.89 -0.93
C LYS A 46 0.74 -13.51 -2.06
N CYS A 47 1.11 -12.57 -2.94
CA CYS A 47 0.30 -12.22 -4.11
C CYS A 47 0.15 -13.47 -5.01
N ALA A 48 -1.07 -13.99 -5.13
CA ALA A 48 -1.31 -15.31 -5.72
C ALA A 48 -1.08 -15.35 -7.24
N ASN A 49 -1.64 -14.36 -7.97
CA ASN A 49 -1.61 -14.30 -9.43
C ASN A 49 -1.20 -12.90 -9.92
N PRO A 50 0.04 -12.48 -9.65
CA PRO A 50 0.49 -11.18 -10.12
C PRO A 50 0.60 -11.14 -11.64
N THR A 51 0.21 -10.00 -12.20
CA THR A 51 0.25 -9.69 -13.63
C THR A 51 1.20 -8.54 -13.95
N GLU A 52 1.72 -7.88 -12.91
CA GLU A 52 2.57 -6.71 -13.00
C GLU A 52 3.63 -6.75 -11.89
N ILE A 53 4.82 -6.24 -12.16
CA ILE A 53 5.83 -5.93 -11.15
C ILE A 53 5.99 -4.41 -11.06
N ARG A 54 5.86 -3.84 -9.87
CA ARG A 54 6.11 -2.42 -9.58
C ARG A 54 7.40 -2.25 -8.80
N PHE A 55 8.31 -1.45 -9.34
CA PHE A 55 9.62 -1.21 -8.77
C PHE A 55 9.68 0.08 -7.94
N SER A 56 10.35 0.02 -6.80
CA SER A 56 10.75 1.17 -5.97
C SER A 56 12.21 1.00 -5.54
N GLU A 57 12.84 2.07 -5.02
CA GLU A 57 14.27 2.06 -4.73
C GLU A 57 14.63 1.16 -3.55
N GLY A 58 14.11 1.47 -2.35
CA GLY A 58 14.42 0.75 -1.12
C GLY A 58 13.21 0.01 -0.53
N GLY A 59 13.46 -0.71 0.55
CA GLY A 59 12.43 -1.44 1.27
C GLY A 59 11.32 -0.54 1.85
N VAL A 60 11.69 0.64 2.35
CA VAL A 60 10.74 1.65 2.82
C VAL A 60 9.81 2.09 1.69
N ASP A 61 10.37 2.52 0.57
CA ASP A 61 9.62 3.07 -0.56
C ASP A 61 8.73 2.01 -1.21
N THR A 62 9.19 0.77 -1.24
CA THR A 62 8.41 -0.38 -1.72
C THR A 62 7.19 -0.64 -0.85
N LEU A 63 7.38 -0.63 0.48
CA LEU A 63 6.28 -0.83 1.42
C LEU A 63 5.29 0.35 1.37
N SER A 64 5.78 1.58 1.25
CA SER A 64 4.94 2.77 1.10
C SER A 64 4.16 2.75 -0.22
N THR A 65 4.78 2.34 -1.33
CA THR A 65 4.10 2.17 -2.61
C THR A 65 3.01 1.10 -2.55
N TYR A 66 3.24 0.00 -1.82
CA TYR A 66 2.21 -1.01 -1.54
C TYR A 66 1.05 -0.43 -0.71
N GLN A 67 1.34 0.41 0.29
CA GLN A 67 0.32 1.08 1.11
C GLN A 67 -0.48 2.14 0.33
N LEU A 68 0.14 2.82 -0.64
CA LEU A 68 -0.55 3.75 -1.53
C LEU A 68 -1.43 3.05 -2.57
N ALA A 69 -1.13 1.79 -2.91
CA ALA A 69 -1.86 1.04 -3.92
C ALA A 69 -3.30 0.69 -3.50
N SER A 70 -4.20 0.66 -4.48
CA SER A 70 -5.59 0.24 -4.25
C SER A 70 -5.69 -1.26 -3.88
N PRO A 71 -6.79 -1.72 -3.27
CA PRO A 71 -7.00 -3.15 -3.02
C PRO A 71 -6.85 -4.03 -4.26
N GLU A 72 -7.33 -3.55 -5.42
CA GLU A 72 -7.25 -4.25 -6.70
C GLU A 72 -5.81 -4.34 -7.20
N GLU A 73 -5.04 -3.25 -7.07
CA GLU A 73 -3.62 -3.25 -7.39
C GLU A 73 -2.84 -4.23 -6.49
N ARG A 74 -3.10 -4.24 -5.18
CA ARG A 74 -2.44 -5.14 -4.22
C ARG A 74 -2.66 -6.62 -4.52
N GLN A 75 -3.74 -6.97 -5.20
CA GLN A 75 -4.06 -8.35 -5.59
C GLN A 75 -3.34 -8.82 -6.86
N ARG A 76 -2.87 -7.89 -7.71
CA ARG A 76 -2.34 -8.21 -9.05
C ARG A 76 -0.93 -7.70 -9.31
N ILE A 77 -0.34 -6.92 -8.40
CA ILE A 77 0.99 -6.32 -8.56
C ILE A 77 1.94 -6.91 -7.52
N LEU A 78 3.12 -7.38 -7.94
CA LEU A 78 4.25 -7.60 -7.03
C LEU A 78 4.99 -6.29 -6.81
N PHE A 79 5.13 -5.86 -5.56
CA PHE A 79 5.87 -4.65 -5.21
C PHE A 79 7.29 -5.02 -4.81
N ILE A 80 8.27 -4.57 -5.60
CA ILE A 80 9.67 -4.95 -5.51
C ILE A 80 10.55 -3.75 -5.15
N GLY A 81 11.41 -3.94 -4.14
CA GLY A 81 12.52 -3.05 -3.81
C GLY A 81 13.86 -3.65 -4.25
N THR A 82 14.72 -2.84 -4.87
CA THR A 82 16.04 -3.29 -5.38
C THR A 82 17.22 -2.85 -4.52
N THR A 83 17.00 -2.01 -3.51
CA THR A 83 18.02 -1.42 -2.62
C THR A 83 19.13 -0.72 -3.43
N GLY A 84 18.70 0.26 -4.23
CA GLY A 84 19.57 1.06 -5.11
C GLY A 84 19.90 0.36 -6.43
N GLU A 85 21.13 0.58 -6.93
CA GLU A 85 21.59 0.00 -8.21
C GLU A 85 21.64 -1.55 -8.10
N PRO A 86 20.88 -2.27 -8.95
CA PRO A 86 20.78 -3.72 -8.88
C PRO A 86 22.03 -4.41 -9.45
N GLY A 87 22.52 -5.41 -8.72
CA GLY A 87 23.59 -6.32 -9.15
C GLY A 87 23.03 -7.61 -9.80
N PRO A 88 23.91 -8.55 -10.21
CA PRO A 88 23.51 -9.76 -10.91
C PRO A 88 22.48 -10.62 -10.17
N ASN A 89 22.62 -10.80 -8.85
CA ASN A 89 21.65 -11.56 -8.06
C ASN A 89 20.26 -10.89 -8.03
N THR A 90 20.22 -9.56 -7.93
CA THR A 90 18.97 -8.80 -7.97
C THR A 90 18.28 -8.95 -9.32
N GLU A 91 19.03 -8.84 -10.42
CA GLU A 91 18.49 -9.03 -11.77
C GLU A 91 18.01 -10.47 -11.99
N GLY A 92 18.77 -11.46 -11.53
CA GLY A 92 18.36 -12.88 -11.58
C GLY A 92 17.05 -13.13 -10.83
N ALA A 93 16.86 -12.50 -9.68
CA ALA A 93 15.62 -12.60 -8.92
C ALA A 93 14.42 -11.96 -9.64
N ILE A 94 14.62 -10.80 -10.28
CA ILE A 94 13.57 -10.13 -11.08
C ILE A 94 13.16 -11.01 -12.27
N ILE A 95 14.14 -11.57 -12.97
CA ILE A 95 13.90 -12.47 -14.12
C ILE A 95 13.12 -13.70 -13.67
N ALA A 96 13.57 -14.37 -12.61
CA ALA A 96 12.91 -15.57 -12.12
C ALA A 96 11.47 -15.31 -11.67
N LEU A 97 11.18 -14.14 -11.06
CA LEU A 97 9.82 -13.75 -10.71
C LEU A 97 8.96 -13.49 -11.94
N ALA A 98 9.47 -12.71 -12.91
CA ALA A 98 8.74 -12.41 -14.13
C ALA A 98 8.41 -13.67 -14.93
N GLU A 99 9.36 -14.59 -15.08
CA GLU A 99 9.18 -15.87 -15.78
C GLU A 99 8.20 -16.80 -15.05
N ARG A 100 8.36 -16.95 -13.73
CA ARG A 100 7.50 -17.81 -12.90
C ARG A 100 6.02 -17.44 -13.03
N TYR A 101 5.73 -16.15 -13.07
CA TYR A 101 4.36 -15.64 -13.14
C TYR A 101 3.94 -15.20 -14.55
N LYS A 102 4.81 -15.37 -15.56
CA LYS A 102 4.57 -14.95 -16.96
C LYS A 102 4.21 -13.45 -17.07
N ILE A 103 4.85 -12.62 -16.25
CA ILE A 103 4.60 -11.18 -16.20
C ILE A 103 5.29 -10.48 -17.37
N GLN A 104 4.55 -9.63 -18.05
CA GLN A 104 5.04 -8.77 -19.14
C GLN A 104 4.77 -7.28 -18.88
N ARG A 105 4.14 -6.95 -17.75
CA ARG A 105 3.83 -5.58 -17.35
C ARG A 105 4.73 -5.17 -16.19
N PHE A 106 5.34 -4.01 -16.32
CA PHE A 106 6.25 -3.45 -15.34
C PHE A 106 5.89 -1.99 -15.09
N SER A 107 5.96 -1.54 -13.85
CA SER A 107 5.75 -0.13 -13.51
C SER A 107 6.85 0.39 -12.60
N LEU A 108 7.17 1.68 -12.74
CA LEU A 108 8.30 2.33 -12.08
C LEU A 108 7.79 3.43 -11.14
N ALA A 109 8.05 3.27 -9.85
CA ALA A 109 7.67 4.16 -8.76
C ALA A 109 8.90 4.49 -7.90
N TYR A 110 9.97 4.96 -8.55
CA TYR A 110 11.15 5.52 -7.90
C TYR A 110 10.87 6.94 -7.41
N ASP A 111 11.83 7.51 -6.68
CA ASP A 111 11.80 8.90 -6.23
C ASP A 111 11.57 9.84 -7.42
N ARG A 112 10.85 10.94 -7.18
CA ARG A 112 10.54 11.92 -8.23
C ARG A 112 11.59 13.04 -8.25
N ASP A 113 12.85 12.64 -8.28
CA ASP A 113 14.02 13.51 -8.33
C ASP A 113 15.04 13.04 -9.39
N GLN A 114 16.20 13.69 -9.47
CA GLN A 114 17.24 13.35 -10.44
C GLN A 114 17.80 11.93 -10.24
N GLY A 115 17.88 11.45 -9.00
CA GLY A 115 18.36 10.10 -8.68
C GLY A 115 17.39 9.05 -9.18
N GLY A 116 16.11 9.22 -8.86
CA GLY A 116 15.02 8.36 -9.32
C GLY A 116 14.81 8.40 -10.83
N ASP A 117 15.03 9.54 -11.50
CA ASP A 117 15.02 9.63 -12.97
C ASP A 117 16.11 8.74 -13.60
N SER A 118 17.33 8.82 -13.08
CA SER A 118 18.44 7.96 -13.53
C SER A 118 18.12 6.47 -13.33
N LEU A 119 17.57 6.09 -12.17
CA LEU A 119 17.16 4.71 -11.90
C LEU A 119 16.02 4.24 -12.81
N THR A 120 15.03 5.12 -13.07
CA THR A 120 13.91 4.87 -13.99
C THR A 120 14.43 4.54 -15.39
N VAL A 121 15.32 5.36 -15.94
CA VAL A 121 15.91 5.15 -17.28
C VAL A 121 16.69 3.84 -17.33
N LYS A 122 17.56 3.57 -16.34
CA LYS A 122 18.35 2.33 -16.29
C LYS A 122 17.48 1.09 -16.18
N ARG A 123 16.50 1.09 -15.29
CA ARG A 123 15.57 -0.03 -15.11
C ARG A 123 14.75 -0.26 -16.37
N HIS A 124 14.25 0.80 -17.01
CA HIS A 124 13.55 0.71 -18.28
C HIS A 124 14.42 0.03 -19.35
N ALA A 125 15.66 0.49 -19.54
CA ALA A 125 16.58 -0.10 -20.52
C ALA A 125 16.84 -1.60 -20.26
N ARG A 126 17.06 -1.99 -19.00
CA ARG A 126 17.26 -3.39 -18.61
C ARG A 126 16.02 -4.23 -18.94
N LEU A 127 14.82 -3.75 -18.58
CA LEU A 127 13.57 -4.46 -18.85
C LEU A 127 13.34 -4.66 -20.35
N VAL A 128 13.57 -3.63 -21.18
CA VAL A 128 13.45 -3.74 -22.65
C VAL A 128 14.44 -4.77 -23.21
N SER A 129 15.67 -4.79 -22.70
CA SER A 129 16.69 -5.74 -23.16
C SER A 129 16.38 -7.19 -22.78
N GLN A 130 15.70 -7.40 -21.66
CA GLN A 130 15.46 -8.72 -21.07
C GLN A 130 14.11 -9.32 -21.48
N PHE A 131 13.08 -8.49 -21.65
CA PHE A 131 11.71 -8.91 -21.88
C PHE A 131 11.18 -8.29 -23.17
N ALA A 132 11.29 -9.03 -24.27
CA ALA A 132 10.78 -8.60 -25.56
C ALA A 132 9.26 -8.37 -25.50
N GLY A 133 8.83 -7.14 -25.84
CA GLY A 133 7.42 -6.77 -25.81
C GLY A 133 6.87 -6.36 -24.43
N ALA A 134 7.74 -6.15 -23.44
CA ALA A 134 7.35 -5.67 -22.12
C ALA A 134 6.59 -4.34 -22.19
N GLN A 135 5.49 -4.25 -21.46
CA GLN A 135 4.76 -3.02 -21.19
C GLN A 135 5.37 -2.35 -19.96
N ILE A 136 6.03 -1.22 -20.15
CA ILE A 136 6.72 -0.51 -19.06
C ILE A 136 6.09 0.87 -18.90
N GLU A 137 5.70 1.22 -17.68
CA GLU A 137 5.03 2.49 -17.36
C GLU A 137 5.72 3.21 -16.20
N ASP A 138 5.98 4.50 -16.35
CA ASP A 138 6.31 5.38 -15.23
C ASP A 138 5.02 5.79 -14.51
N VAL A 139 4.90 5.46 -13.23
CA VAL A 139 3.66 5.64 -12.46
C VAL A 139 3.81 6.63 -11.32
N ARG A 140 4.94 7.34 -11.23
CA ARG A 140 5.25 8.26 -10.11
C ARG A 140 4.14 9.29 -9.89
N GLU A 141 3.62 9.88 -10.97
CA GLU A 141 2.49 10.82 -10.87
C GLU A 141 1.20 10.15 -10.44
N ARG A 142 0.89 8.95 -10.98
CA ARG A 142 -0.34 8.22 -10.66
C ARG A 142 -0.38 7.75 -9.21
N VAL A 143 0.78 7.39 -8.65
CA VAL A 143 0.95 7.04 -7.24
C VAL A 143 0.84 8.28 -6.33
N GLY A 144 0.92 9.48 -6.91
CA GLY A 144 0.70 10.75 -6.21
C GLY A 144 1.97 11.42 -5.70
N LEU A 145 3.15 11.07 -6.22
CA LEU A 145 4.41 11.73 -5.88
C LEU A 145 4.45 13.15 -6.45
N GLN A 146 4.81 14.12 -5.61
CA GLN A 146 5.18 15.47 -6.05
C GLN A 146 6.65 15.53 -6.45
N LEU A 147 7.06 16.58 -7.17
CA LEU A 147 8.46 16.77 -7.53
C LEU A 147 9.34 16.82 -6.28
N GLY A 148 10.40 16.02 -6.27
CA GLY A 148 11.33 15.88 -5.15
C GLY A 148 10.89 14.90 -4.06
N GLU A 149 9.72 14.28 -4.15
CA GLU A 149 9.25 13.32 -3.14
C GLU A 149 9.65 11.87 -3.46
N ASP A 150 9.92 11.12 -2.39
CA ASP A 150 9.91 9.65 -2.38
C ASP A 150 8.50 9.09 -2.08
N PRO A 151 8.21 7.80 -2.35
CA PRO A 151 6.91 7.20 -2.04
C PRO A 151 6.50 7.25 -0.55
N ASN A 152 7.46 7.28 0.37
CA ASN A 152 7.20 7.31 1.81
C ASN A 152 6.85 8.72 2.30
N GLU A 153 7.44 9.76 1.71
CA GLU A 153 7.05 11.16 1.89
C GLU A 153 5.64 11.40 1.33
N ALA A 154 5.36 10.90 0.13
CA ALA A 154 4.03 10.97 -0.47
C ALA A 154 2.97 10.30 0.43
N LEU A 155 3.26 9.10 0.95
CA LEU A 155 2.38 8.41 1.89
C LEU A 155 2.09 9.25 3.14
N LYS A 156 3.14 9.74 3.83
CA LYS A 156 2.98 10.56 5.04
C LYS A 156 2.15 11.81 4.77
N ARG A 157 2.37 12.48 3.64
CA ARG A 157 1.59 13.65 3.24
C ARG A 157 0.12 13.30 3.02
N ILE A 158 -0.16 12.22 2.30
CA ILE A 158 -1.53 11.78 2.00
C ILE A 158 -2.26 11.38 3.29
N GLU A 159 -1.60 10.66 4.20
CA GLU A 159 -2.13 10.31 5.52
C GLU A 159 -2.42 11.55 6.36
N ALA A 160 -1.49 12.51 6.42
CA ALA A 160 -1.68 13.77 7.15
C ALA A 160 -2.88 14.57 6.62
N MET A 161 -3.02 14.67 5.29
CA MET A 161 -4.17 15.33 4.66
C MET A 161 -5.48 14.62 4.96
N SER A 162 -5.46 13.28 5.05
CA SER A 162 -6.65 12.48 5.33
C SER A 162 -7.10 12.65 6.79
N ALA A 163 -6.16 12.62 7.72
CA ALA A 163 -6.42 12.90 9.14
C ALA A 163 -6.99 14.32 9.36
N GLN A 164 -6.45 15.33 8.67
CA GLN A 164 -6.98 16.70 8.73
C GLN A 164 -8.43 16.79 8.22
N ARG A 165 -8.76 16.08 7.13
CA ARG A 165 -10.12 16.04 6.60
C ARG A 165 -11.09 15.34 7.54
N GLU A 166 -10.67 14.26 8.20
CA GLU A 166 -11.49 13.57 9.20
C GLU A 166 -11.80 14.47 10.39
N VAL A 167 -10.82 15.21 10.91
CA VAL A 167 -11.02 16.20 11.98
C VAL A 167 -12.00 17.28 11.53
N GLN A 168 -11.78 17.88 10.36
CA GLN A 168 -12.65 18.94 9.84
C GLN A 168 -14.10 18.44 9.60
N ASN A 169 -14.27 17.21 9.10
CA ASN A 169 -15.59 16.61 8.93
C ASN A 169 -16.27 16.32 10.27
N SER A 170 -15.53 15.85 11.27
CA SER A 170 -16.07 15.60 12.61
C SER A 170 -16.50 16.88 13.33
N GLU A 171 -15.75 17.98 13.18
CA GLU A 171 -16.10 19.31 13.71
C GLU A 171 -17.32 19.89 12.98
N THR A 172 -17.43 19.67 11.66
CA THR A 172 -18.59 20.15 10.87
C THR A 172 -19.86 19.38 11.20
N VAL A 173 -19.78 18.07 11.45
CA VAL A 173 -20.93 17.24 11.89
C VAL A 173 -21.36 17.60 13.32
N ALA A 174 -20.43 17.90 14.23
CA ALA A 174 -20.74 18.34 15.58
C ALA A 174 -21.43 19.72 15.61
N LEU A 175 -21.12 20.62 14.66
CA LEU A 175 -21.79 21.91 14.55
C LEU A 175 -23.21 21.82 13.94
N ALA A 176 -23.54 20.69 13.32
CA ALA A 176 -24.80 20.46 12.60
C ALA A 176 -25.78 19.56 13.36
N GLU A 177 -25.74 19.53 14.70
CA GLU A 177 -26.79 18.88 15.49
C GLU A 177 -28.17 19.53 15.19
N PRO A 178 -29.20 18.72 14.85
CA PRO A 178 -30.50 19.27 14.51
C PRO A 178 -31.19 19.76 15.78
N THR A 179 -31.61 21.02 15.79
CA THR A 179 -32.53 21.55 16.80
C THR A 179 -33.89 20.87 16.63
N THR A 180 -34.08 19.70 17.25
CA THR A 180 -35.39 19.05 17.32
C THR A 180 -36.31 19.90 18.20
N ARG A 181 -37.22 20.63 17.56
CA ARG A 181 -38.36 21.24 18.26
C ARG A 181 -39.23 20.12 18.85
N PRO A 182 -39.62 20.18 20.13
CA PRO A 182 -40.51 19.17 20.69
C PRO A 182 -41.91 19.34 20.07
N VAL A 183 -42.40 18.27 19.45
CA VAL A 183 -43.80 18.16 19.02
C VAL A 183 -44.64 17.85 20.26
N ALA A 184 -45.61 18.71 20.57
CA ALA A 184 -46.54 18.52 21.68
C ALA A 184 -47.41 17.27 21.48
N GLN A 185 -47.46 16.40 22.49
CA GLN A 185 -48.35 15.24 22.54
C GLN A 185 -49.81 15.67 22.75
N PRO A 186 -50.81 15.07 22.08
CA PRO A 186 -52.20 15.18 22.49
C PRO A 186 -52.50 14.30 23.71
N GLU A 187 -53.24 14.87 24.66
CA GLU A 187 -53.73 14.24 25.89
C GLU A 187 -54.68 13.08 25.58
N THR A 188 -54.44 11.91 26.19
CA THR A 188 -55.38 10.79 26.24
C THR A 188 -56.21 10.85 27.52
N GLN A 189 -57.53 10.99 27.40
CA GLN A 189 -58.49 10.65 28.45
C GLN A 189 -59.00 9.21 28.28
N PRO A 190 -59.41 8.54 29.38
CA PRO A 190 -59.53 7.08 29.46
C PRO A 190 -60.94 6.59 29.11
N SER A 191 -61.12 5.28 28.87
CA SER A 191 -62.02 4.45 29.70
C SER A 191 -62.26 3.01 29.19
N TYR A 192 -62.51 2.16 30.19
CA TYR A 192 -63.21 0.85 30.25
C TYR A 192 -62.53 -0.43 29.76
N ASP A 193 -62.13 -1.23 30.75
CA ASP A 193 -62.21 -2.70 30.73
C ASP A 193 -63.69 -3.13 30.76
N GLU A 194 -64.05 -4.13 29.95
CA GLU A 194 -65.02 -5.17 30.34
C GLU A 194 -64.90 -6.38 29.39
N ASP A 195 -64.49 -7.49 30.00
CA ASP A 195 -64.98 -8.86 29.86
C ASP A 195 -65.00 -9.64 28.53
N GLU A 196 -64.27 -10.76 28.62
CA GLU A 196 -64.56 -12.11 28.12
C GLU A 196 -65.71 -12.27 27.10
N ALA A 197 -65.34 -12.66 25.88
CA ALA A 197 -66.14 -13.57 25.09
C ALA A 197 -65.26 -14.45 24.18
N THR A 198 -65.09 -15.68 24.65
CA THR A 198 -64.71 -16.91 23.96
C THR A 198 -65.12 -16.94 22.48
N TYR A 199 -64.20 -17.26 21.56
CA TYR A 199 -64.54 -18.06 20.39
C TYR A 199 -63.36 -18.94 19.94
N SER A 200 -63.64 -20.24 19.96
CA SER A 200 -62.86 -21.35 19.44
C SER A 200 -62.83 -21.32 17.91
N TYR A 201 -61.69 -21.65 17.27
CA TYR A 201 -61.59 -22.79 16.34
C TYR A 201 -60.19 -22.99 15.74
N ARG A 202 -59.68 -24.21 15.93
CA ARG A 202 -58.79 -25.04 15.06
C ARG A 202 -57.57 -24.42 14.37
N ARG A 203 -56.40 -24.86 14.84
CA ARG A 203 -55.21 -25.17 14.03
C ARG A 203 -55.09 -26.68 13.82
N SER A 204 -54.75 -27.08 12.59
CA SER A 204 -53.93 -28.23 12.17
C SER A 204 -53.99 -28.22 10.63
N ILE A 205 -52.92 -28.13 9.85
CA ILE A 205 -51.48 -28.38 10.05
C ILE A 205 -50.73 -27.32 9.23
#